data_AF-A0A1N6DWH2-F1
#
_entry.id   AF-A0A1N6DWH2-F1
#
_cell.length_a   1.000
_cell.length_b   1.000
_cell.length_c   1.000
_cell.angle_alpha   90.00
_cell.angle_beta   90.00
_cell.angle_gamma   90.00
#
_symmetry.space_group_name_H-M   'P 1'
#
loop_
_entity.id
_entity.type
_entity.pdbx_description
1 polymer ?
#
loop_
_entity_poly.entity_id
_entity_poly.type
_entity_poly.pdbx_seq_one_letter_code
_entity_poly.pdbx_strand_id
1 'polypeptide(L)'
;MAGEARSPNAPEAHARPVRVVVHMGFHKTGTTSAQSFLRHNGKHLWPVMALGLRQQLEPVLFATRAFSTWRDVLSLEKLRLRFAAYLAGLHLGQKRDLLLSSEELAGHMAGRPGLPDYSAVPEIAEVMEQEILAAWPAADVTFFFSLRAPGPWLKSAWSEHVKSSRMTLDFAAFEAANPSAANFASIIAATQARVQSTVTTAWLEKIGTLPFGPATPLLDLMQVSHSRRARLDPTRRLNTRRDPEVTEALLALNRSNLDDAALRAAKDKLLGR
;
A
#
# COMPACT_ATOMS: atom_id res chain seq x y z
N MET A 1 27.15 -16.50 45.68
CA MET A 1 27.23 -16.64 44.20
C MET A 1 25.82 -16.66 43.66
N ALA A 2 25.23 -15.48 43.48
CA ALA A 2 23.88 -15.34 42.94
C ALA A 2 24.01 -15.22 41.41
N GLY A 3 23.40 -16.15 40.69
CA GLY A 3 23.34 -16.12 39.23
C GLY A 3 22.44 -14.98 38.76
N GLU A 4 22.97 -14.14 37.89
CA GLU A 4 22.19 -13.15 37.16
C GLU A 4 21.18 -13.87 36.26
N ALA A 5 19.90 -13.64 36.55
CA ALA A 5 18.80 -14.00 35.69
C ALA A 5 18.89 -13.19 34.39
N ARG A 6 19.05 -13.88 33.25
CA ARG A 6 18.93 -13.27 31.92
C ARG A 6 17.51 -12.72 31.77
N SER A 7 17.42 -11.41 31.51
CA SER A 7 16.17 -10.72 31.19
C SER A 7 15.56 -11.29 29.90
N PRO A 8 14.28 -11.72 29.88
CA PRO A 8 13.74 -12.55 28.81
C PRO A 8 13.24 -11.78 27.57
N ASN A 9 13.71 -10.57 27.27
CA ASN A 9 13.21 -9.81 26.11
C ASN A 9 14.13 -8.68 25.58
N ALA A 10 15.46 -8.82 25.68
CA ALA A 10 16.32 -7.98 24.84
C ALA A 10 16.21 -8.49 23.39
N PRO A 11 15.79 -7.68 22.41
CA PRO A 11 15.80 -8.10 21.02
C PRO A 11 17.23 -8.51 20.65
N GLU A 12 17.41 -9.72 20.10
CA GLU A 12 18.71 -10.16 19.62
C GLU A 12 19.29 -9.11 18.68
N ALA A 13 20.53 -8.69 18.93
CA ALA A 13 21.19 -7.68 18.12
C ALA A 13 21.24 -8.13 16.65
N HIS A 14 20.62 -7.35 15.77
CA HIS A 14 20.71 -7.58 14.33
C HIS A 14 22.16 -7.41 13.86
N ALA A 15 22.64 -8.33 13.00
CA ALA A 15 24.04 -8.34 12.55
C ALA A 15 24.43 -7.11 11.70
N ARG A 16 23.45 -6.35 11.23
CA ARG A 16 23.57 -5.09 10.48
C ARG A 16 22.30 -4.26 10.70
N PRO A 17 22.30 -2.95 10.39
CA PRO A 17 21.08 -2.17 10.18
C PRO A 17 19.98 -2.97 9.47
N VAL A 18 18.81 -3.03 10.11
CA VAL A 18 17.61 -3.64 9.51
C VAL A 18 17.20 -2.76 8.35
N ARG A 19 17.08 -3.33 7.16
CA ARG A 19 16.47 -2.59 6.05
C ARG A 19 14.97 -2.69 6.15
N VAL A 20 14.29 -1.55 6.06
CA VAL A 20 12.83 -1.49 6.08
C VAL A 20 12.35 -0.75 4.84
N VAL A 21 11.66 -1.44 3.95
CA VAL A 21 10.99 -0.83 2.80
C VAL A 21 9.50 -0.75 3.08
N VAL A 22 8.95 0.46 3.06
CA VAL A 22 7.51 0.71 3.16
C VAL A 22 6.99 1.11 1.79
N HIS A 23 6.39 0.15 1.08
CA HIS A 23 5.77 0.38 -0.22
C HIS A 23 4.34 0.90 -0.05
N MET A 24 4.21 2.23 -0.12
CA MET A 24 2.97 3.00 -0.03
C MET A 24 2.46 3.44 -1.41
N GLY A 25 2.61 2.58 -2.42
CA GLY A 25 2.13 2.87 -3.78
C GLY A 25 0.65 3.25 -3.76
N PHE A 26 0.29 4.35 -4.41
CA PHE A 26 -1.11 4.78 -4.41
C PHE A 26 -2.00 3.72 -5.06
N HIS A 27 -3.30 3.80 -4.81
CA HIS A 27 -4.22 2.85 -5.42
C HIS A 27 -4.04 2.86 -6.94
N LYS A 28 -4.21 1.72 -7.62
CA LYS A 28 -4.15 1.65 -9.11
C LYS A 28 -2.78 1.93 -9.74
N THR A 29 -1.69 1.88 -8.97
CA THR A 29 -0.31 2.01 -9.46
C THR A 29 0.45 0.66 -9.54
N GLY A 30 -0.28 -0.46 -9.56
CA GLY A 30 0.30 -1.80 -9.72
C GLY A 30 0.61 -2.53 -8.41
N THR A 31 0.17 -1.99 -7.26
CA THR A 31 0.36 -2.60 -5.93
C THR A 31 -0.18 -4.03 -5.85
N THR A 32 -1.38 -4.30 -6.38
CA THR A 32 -1.96 -5.66 -6.38
C THR A 32 -1.07 -6.67 -7.11
N SER A 33 -0.49 -6.29 -8.26
CA SER A 33 0.43 -7.16 -8.99
C SER A 33 1.70 -7.42 -8.20
N ALA A 34 2.30 -6.37 -7.61
CA ALA A 34 3.48 -6.51 -6.76
C ALA A 34 3.23 -7.41 -5.54
N GLN A 35 2.13 -7.18 -4.82
CA GLN A 35 1.77 -7.97 -3.63
C GLN A 35 1.44 -9.42 -3.99
N SER A 36 0.79 -9.66 -5.13
CA SER A 36 0.55 -11.03 -5.62
C SER A 36 1.85 -11.76 -5.92
N PHE A 37 2.80 -11.08 -6.57
CA PHE A 37 4.14 -11.61 -6.81
C PHE A 37 4.86 -11.97 -5.51
N LEU A 38 4.88 -11.05 -4.55
CA LEU A 38 5.54 -11.25 -3.25
C LEU A 38 4.93 -12.43 -2.49
N ARG A 39 3.59 -12.56 -2.51
CA ARG A 39 2.89 -13.67 -1.87
C ARG A 39 3.21 -15.00 -2.52
N HIS A 40 3.12 -15.07 -3.85
CA HIS A 40 3.41 -16.27 -4.63
C HIS A 40 4.84 -16.76 -4.39
N ASN A 41 5.79 -15.84 -4.32
CA ASN A 41 7.21 -16.13 -4.13
C ASN A 41 7.66 -16.15 -2.67
N GLY A 42 6.75 -16.03 -1.70
CA GLY A 42 7.06 -15.83 -0.28
C GLY A 42 8.05 -16.86 0.29
N LYS A 43 7.93 -18.14 -0.10
CA LYS A 43 8.85 -19.21 0.35
C LYS A 43 10.32 -18.96 -0.01
N HIS A 44 10.57 -18.28 -1.14
CA HIS A 44 11.92 -17.96 -1.60
C HIS A 44 12.45 -16.65 -0.99
N LEU A 45 11.55 -15.77 -0.58
CA LEU A 45 11.86 -14.43 -0.07
C LEU A 45 12.02 -14.41 1.46
N TRP A 46 11.21 -15.21 2.18
CA TRP A 46 11.19 -15.31 3.64
C TRP A 46 12.56 -15.47 4.32
N PRO A 47 13.52 -16.26 3.78
CA PRO A 47 14.82 -16.42 4.44
C PRO A 47 15.65 -15.13 4.56
N VAL A 48 15.33 -14.09 3.77
CA VAL A 48 16.07 -12.82 3.73
C VAL A 48 15.20 -11.60 4.01
N MET A 49 13.87 -11.72 3.91
CA MET A 49 12.96 -10.64 4.27
C MET A 49 11.63 -11.15 4.80
N ALA A 50 11.15 -10.51 5.86
CA ALA A 50 9.78 -10.62 6.32
C ALA A 50 8.86 -9.76 5.43
N LEU A 51 7.65 -10.25 5.18
CA LEU A 51 6.66 -9.59 4.33
C LEU A 51 5.45 -9.19 5.17
N GLY A 52 5.19 -7.89 5.28
CA GLY A 52 3.94 -7.34 5.78
C GLY A 52 3.02 -6.99 4.62
N LEU A 53 2.06 -7.85 4.30
CA LEU A 53 1.05 -7.59 3.28
C LEU A 53 -0.29 -7.27 3.95
N ARG A 54 -1.30 -6.93 3.13
CA ARG A 54 -2.64 -6.51 3.58
C ARG A 54 -3.20 -7.29 4.77
N GLN A 55 -3.17 -8.63 4.72
CA GLN A 55 -3.74 -9.48 5.78
C GLN A 55 -3.00 -9.34 7.12
N GLN A 56 -1.68 -9.18 7.09
CA GLN A 56 -0.85 -9.01 8.29
C GLN A 56 -0.94 -7.59 8.85
N LEU A 57 -1.34 -6.62 8.02
CA LEU A 57 -1.38 -5.20 8.35
C LEU A 57 -2.79 -4.69 8.70
N GLU A 58 -3.82 -5.54 8.72
CA GLU A 58 -5.22 -5.10 8.77
C GLU A 58 -5.54 -4.05 9.87
N PRO A 59 -5.09 -4.19 11.12
CA PRO A 59 -5.32 -3.15 12.14
C PRO A 59 -4.67 -1.80 11.81
N VAL A 60 -3.47 -1.84 11.23
CA VAL A 60 -2.71 -0.67 10.77
C VAL A 60 -3.43 -0.01 9.60
N LEU A 61 -3.87 -0.80 8.61
CA LEU A 61 -4.58 -0.30 7.43
C LEU A 61 -5.95 0.28 7.76
N PHE A 62 -6.62 -0.21 8.80
CA PHE A 62 -7.82 0.46 9.33
C PHE A 62 -7.48 1.85 9.87
N ALA A 63 -6.37 2.01 10.57
CA ALA A 63 -6.00 3.28 11.19
C ALA A 63 -5.48 4.31 10.19
N THR A 64 -4.68 3.90 9.19
CA THR A 64 -4.27 4.80 8.09
C THR A 64 -5.47 5.33 7.33
N ARG A 65 -6.44 4.47 7.03
CA ARG A 65 -7.71 4.84 6.41
C ARG A 65 -8.52 5.80 7.27
N ALA A 66 -8.71 5.48 8.55
CA ALA A 66 -9.39 6.35 9.52
C ALA A 66 -8.76 7.75 9.58
N PHE A 67 -7.43 7.84 9.72
CA PHE A 67 -6.72 9.12 9.76
C PHE A 67 -6.82 9.88 8.43
N SER A 68 -6.78 9.18 7.29
CA SER A 68 -6.98 9.84 5.98
C SER A 68 -8.36 10.48 5.83
N THR A 69 -9.38 9.98 6.55
CA THR A 69 -10.73 10.56 6.54
C THR A 69 -10.91 11.65 7.59
N TRP A 70 -10.53 11.40 8.83
CA TRP A 70 -10.88 12.31 9.94
C TRP A 70 -9.82 13.37 10.23
N ARG A 71 -8.54 13.10 9.91
CA ARG A 71 -7.42 14.04 10.07
C ARG A 71 -7.28 14.62 11.48
N ASP A 72 -7.73 13.88 12.49
CA ASP A 72 -7.70 14.28 13.90
C ASP A 72 -6.61 13.55 14.70
N VAL A 73 -6.23 14.12 15.85
CA VAL A 73 -5.17 13.62 16.74
C VAL A 73 -5.46 12.19 17.23
N LEU A 74 -6.71 11.84 17.53
CA LEU A 74 -7.07 10.51 18.03
C LEU A 74 -6.89 9.44 16.94
N SER A 75 -7.25 9.77 15.70
CA SER A 75 -7.07 8.87 14.57
C SER A 75 -5.59 8.64 14.23
N LEU A 76 -4.75 9.68 14.38
CA LEU A 76 -3.29 9.57 14.22
C LEU A 76 -2.66 8.74 15.35
N GLU A 77 -3.09 8.95 16.59
CA GLU A 77 -2.62 8.19 17.75
C GLU A 77 -3.00 6.70 17.64
N LYS A 78 -4.20 6.39 17.11
CA LYS A 78 -4.59 5.01 16.81
C LYS A 78 -3.68 4.36 15.76
N LEU A 79 -3.23 5.12 14.75
CA LEU A 79 -2.24 4.61 13.79
C LEU A 79 -0.94 4.29 14.49
N ARG A 80 -0.42 5.24 15.27
CA ARG A 80 0.82 5.10 16.04
C ARG A 80 0.80 3.83 16.89
N LEU A 81 -0.19 3.69 17.76
CA LEU A 81 -0.34 2.54 18.67
C LEU A 81 -0.43 1.19 17.94
N ARG A 82 -1.20 1.12 16.86
CA ARG A 82 -1.40 -0.14 16.13
C ARG A 82 -0.18 -0.52 15.30
N PHE A 83 0.53 0.46 14.76
CA PHE A 83 1.75 0.22 14.02
C PHE A 83 2.89 -0.20 14.96
N ALA A 84 3.03 0.47 16.11
CA ALA A 84 3.95 0.05 17.18
C ALA A 84 3.68 -1.39 17.62
N ALA A 85 2.41 -1.74 17.88
CA ALA A 85 2.02 -3.10 18.26
C ALA A 85 2.32 -4.14 17.16
N TYR A 86 2.11 -3.78 15.88
CA TYR A 86 2.48 -4.64 14.76
C TYR A 86 3.99 -4.89 14.74
N LEU A 87 4.82 -3.85 14.87
CA LEU A 87 6.28 -3.97 14.87
C LEU A 87 6.78 -4.80 16.05
N ALA A 88 6.22 -4.59 17.26
CA ALA A 88 6.56 -5.35 18.46
C ALA A 88 6.24 -6.85 18.33
N GLY A 89 5.25 -7.22 17.50
CA GLY A 89 4.91 -8.61 17.21
C GLY A 89 5.82 -9.29 16.17
N LEU A 90 6.74 -8.56 15.52
CA LEU A 90 7.60 -9.13 14.48
C LEU A 90 8.84 -9.81 15.05
N HIS A 91 9.13 -11.01 14.56
CA HIS A 91 10.41 -11.68 14.78
C HIS A 91 11.21 -11.79 13.47
N LEU A 92 12.10 -10.83 13.24
CA LEU A 92 12.97 -10.80 12.06
C LEU A 92 14.16 -11.78 12.18
N GLY A 93 14.48 -12.24 13.40
CA GLY A 93 15.74 -12.92 13.69
C GLY A 93 16.94 -12.03 13.34
N GLN A 94 18.14 -12.59 13.19
CA GLN A 94 19.34 -11.76 12.97
C GLN A 94 19.57 -11.30 11.52
N LYS A 95 18.83 -11.85 10.56
CA LYS A 95 19.18 -11.80 9.13
C LYS A 95 18.12 -11.21 8.21
N ARG A 96 16.84 -11.13 8.64
CA ARG A 96 15.76 -10.70 7.75
C ARG A 96 15.59 -9.19 7.80
N ASP A 97 15.44 -8.61 6.63
CA ASP A 97 14.91 -7.25 6.46
C ASP A 97 13.38 -7.27 6.49
N LEU A 98 12.74 -6.10 6.43
CA LEU A 98 11.29 -5.96 6.42
C LEU A 98 10.80 -5.24 5.16
N LEU A 99 9.83 -5.84 4.45
CA LEU A 99 9.09 -5.20 3.38
C LEU A 99 7.60 -5.12 3.74
N LEU A 100 7.08 -3.91 3.88
CA LEU A 100 5.65 -3.64 4.06
C LEU A 100 5.06 -3.19 2.73
N SER A 101 3.93 -3.74 2.30
CA SER A 101 3.29 -3.32 1.06
C SER A 101 1.78 -3.40 1.12
N SER A 102 1.15 -2.24 0.98
CA SER A 102 -0.28 -2.08 0.75
C SER A 102 -0.56 -0.66 0.27
N GLU A 103 -1.44 -0.51 -0.71
CA GLU A 103 -1.95 0.80 -1.13
C GLU A 103 -2.71 1.52 0.00
N GLU A 104 -3.32 0.76 0.92
CA GLU A 104 -4.05 1.31 2.05
C GLU A 104 -3.12 1.88 3.13
N LEU A 105 -1.79 1.65 3.04
CA LEU A 105 -0.84 2.39 3.88
C LEU A 105 -0.89 3.89 3.57
N ALA A 106 -1.23 4.27 2.33
CA ALA A 106 -1.44 5.67 1.94
C ALA A 106 -2.83 6.23 2.33
N GLY A 107 -3.64 5.47 3.09
CA GLY A 107 -5.00 5.85 3.45
C GLY A 107 -6.06 5.35 2.46
N HIS A 108 -7.20 6.04 2.37
CA HIS A 108 -8.24 5.72 1.39
C HIS A 108 -7.86 6.15 -0.03
N MET A 109 -8.43 5.47 -1.03
CA MET A 109 -8.35 5.92 -2.42
C MET A 109 -9.07 7.26 -2.59
N ALA A 110 -8.34 8.27 -3.08
CA ALA A 110 -8.88 9.56 -3.46
C ALA A 110 -9.93 9.45 -4.58
N GLY A 111 -10.86 10.41 -4.64
CA GLY A 111 -11.95 10.42 -5.63
C GLY A 111 -13.36 10.31 -5.01
N ARG A 112 -13.53 10.74 -3.76
CA ARG A 112 -14.82 10.75 -3.05
C ARG A 112 -15.03 12.06 -2.30
N PRO A 113 -16.28 12.46 -2.01
CA PRO A 113 -16.55 13.57 -1.09
C PRO A 113 -15.80 13.39 0.24
N GLY A 114 -15.09 14.42 0.69
CA GLY A 114 -14.26 14.39 1.91
C GLY A 114 -12.92 13.66 1.78
N LEU A 115 -12.61 13.06 0.63
CA LEU A 115 -11.33 12.37 0.33
C LEU A 115 -10.84 12.79 -1.07
N PRO A 116 -10.44 14.07 -1.24
CA PRO A 116 -10.09 14.61 -2.55
C PRO A 116 -8.72 14.12 -3.05
N ASP A 117 -7.79 13.79 -2.16
CA ASP A 117 -6.40 13.46 -2.49
C ASP A 117 -5.73 12.58 -1.41
N TYR A 118 -4.40 12.46 -1.48
CA TYR A 118 -3.54 11.70 -0.56
C TYR A 118 -2.80 12.60 0.43
N SER A 119 -3.32 13.77 0.78
CA SER A 119 -2.71 14.74 1.71
C SER A 119 -2.46 14.24 3.13
N ALA A 120 -2.93 13.04 3.49
CA ALA A 120 -2.62 12.39 4.77
C ALA A 120 -1.31 11.60 4.79
N VAL A 121 -0.74 11.31 3.61
CA VAL A 121 0.44 10.47 3.48
C VAL A 121 1.67 11.02 4.20
N PRO A 122 1.98 12.33 4.17
CA PRO A 122 3.15 12.85 4.88
C PRO A 122 3.11 12.54 6.39
N GLU A 123 1.98 12.76 7.08
CA GLU A 123 1.92 12.47 8.53
C GLU A 123 1.85 10.97 8.82
N ILE A 124 1.22 10.18 7.94
CA ILE A 124 1.26 8.72 8.07
C ILE A 124 2.70 8.21 7.96
N ALA A 125 3.47 8.69 6.99
CA ALA A 125 4.85 8.29 6.77
C ALA A 125 5.74 8.70 7.94
N GLU A 126 5.56 9.91 8.49
CA GLU A 126 6.27 10.39 9.69
C GLU A 126 6.03 9.47 10.89
N VAL A 127 4.77 9.15 11.19
CA VAL A 127 4.44 8.22 12.29
C VAL A 127 5.04 6.84 12.05
N MET A 128 4.99 6.33 10.82
CA MET A 128 5.61 5.04 10.50
C MET A 128 7.13 5.07 10.68
N GLU A 129 7.80 6.13 10.22
CA GLU A 129 9.24 6.30 10.39
C GLU A 129 9.61 6.31 11.88
N GLN A 130 8.92 7.11 12.68
CA GLN A 130 9.18 7.23 14.12
C GLN A 130 9.06 5.87 14.83
N GLU A 131 8.00 5.11 14.54
CA GLU A 131 7.78 3.81 15.17
C GLU A 131 8.74 2.73 14.65
N ILE A 132 9.16 2.78 13.38
CA ILE A 132 10.22 1.90 12.86
C ILE A 132 11.55 2.18 13.55
N LEU A 133 11.93 3.45 13.70
CA LEU A 133 13.16 3.84 14.37
C LEU A 133 13.11 3.59 15.88
N ALA A 134 11.93 3.65 16.50
CA ALA A 134 11.75 3.23 17.89
C ALA A 134 11.97 1.71 18.07
N ALA A 135 11.48 0.90 17.13
CA ALA A 135 11.69 -0.55 17.16
C ALA A 135 13.14 -0.95 16.81
N TRP A 136 13.76 -0.23 15.86
CA TRP A 136 15.11 -0.48 15.37
C TRP A 136 15.85 0.87 15.12
N PRO A 137 16.56 1.41 16.11
CA PRO A 137 17.17 2.76 16.04
C PRO A 137 18.17 2.99 14.91
N ALA A 138 18.78 1.92 14.39
CA ALA A 138 19.73 2.00 13.28
C ALA A 138 19.13 1.49 11.95
N ALA A 139 17.80 1.41 11.83
CA ALA A 139 17.17 0.91 10.60
C ALA A 139 17.46 1.82 9.39
N ASP A 140 17.71 1.17 8.25
CA ASP A 140 17.79 1.81 6.94
C ASP A 140 16.38 1.79 6.33
N VAL A 141 15.65 2.90 6.49
CA VAL A 141 14.24 3.00 6.10
C VAL A 141 14.12 3.67 4.73
N THR A 142 13.31 3.07 3.86
CA THR A 142 12.95 3.62 2.56
C THR A 142 11.45 3.58 2.35
N PHE A 143 10.84 4.72 2.08
CA PHE A 143 9.48 4.80 1.55
C PHE A 143 9.53 4.70 0.02
N PHE A 144 8.79 3.76 -0.53
CA PHE A 144 8.67 3.60 -1.98
C PHE A 144 7.24 3.83 -2.44
N PHE A 145 7.08 4.69 -3.44
CA PHE A 145 5.80 4.97 -4.06
C PHE A 145 5.82 4.55 -5.52
N SER A 146 5.06 3.51 -5.86
CA SER A 146 4.68 3.29 -7.26
C SER A 146 3.61 4.32 -7.64
N LEU A 147 3.84 5.02 -8.76
CA LEU A 147 3.00 6.08 -9.31
C LEU A 147 2.38 5.65 -10.63
N ARG A 148 1.49 6.47 -11.18
CA ARG A 148 0.87 6.25 -12.50
C ARG A 148 0.50 7.59 -13.13
N ALA A 149 0.53 7.68 -14.45
CA ALA A 149 0.10 8.89 -15.14
C ALA A 149 -1.33 9.32 -14.72
N PRO A 150 -1.60 10.63 -14.49
CA PRO A 150 -2.86 11.10 -13.92
C PRO A 150 -4.11 10.63 -14.67
N GLY A 151 -4.18 10.80 -16.00
CA GLY A 151 -5.35 10.39 -16.78
C GLY A 151 -5.68 8.89 -16.69
N PRO A 152 -4.72 7.98 -16.99
CA PRO A 152 -4.91 6.54 -16.79
C PRO A 152 -5.24 6.14 -15.35
N TRP A 153 -4.71 6.87 -14.36
CA TRP A 153 -5.04 6.67 -12.96
C TRP A 153 -6.49 7.06 -12.64
N LEU A 154 -6.91 8.28 -13.00
CA LEU A 154 -8.27 8.80 -12.76
C LEU A 154 -9.32 7.86 -13.35
N LYS A 155 -9.11 7.40 -14.59
CA LYS A 155 -10.02 6.45 -15.24
C LYS A 155 -10.10 5.11 -14.49
N SER A 156 -8.98 4.66 -13.93
CA SER A 156 -8.93 3.43 -13.12
C SER A 156 -9.56 3.60 -11.74
N ALA A 157 -9.41 4.77 -11.11
CA ALA A 157 -10.02 5.11 -9.83
C ALA A 157 -11.54 5.24 -9.99
N TRP A 158 -12.01 5.95 -11.01
CA TRP A 158 -13.43 6.06 -11.38
C TRP A 158 -14.10 4.69 -11.55
N SER A 159 -13.55 3.82 -12.39
CA SER A 159 -14.09 2.46 -12.60
C SER A 159 -14.14 1.65 -11.30
N GLU A 160 -13.16 1.84 -10.41
CA GLU A 160 -13.16 1.22 -9.10
C GLU A 160 -14.24 1.79 -8.18
N HIS A 161 -14.50 3.11 -8.20
CA HIS A 161 -15.60 3.73 -7.45
C HIS A 161 -16.96 3.26 -7.96
N VAL A 162 -17.16 3.18 -9.28
CA VAL A 162 -18.38 2.63 -9.92
C VAL A 162 -18.63 1.21 -9.43
N LYS A 163 -17.59 0.38 -9.39
CA LYS A 163 -17.68 -1.00 -8.89
C LYS A 163 -17.96 -1.08 -7.39
N SER A 164 -17.13 -0.42 -6.58
CA SER A 164 -17.07 -0.62 -5.11
C SER A 164 -18.07 0.20 -4.31
N SER A 165 -18.72 1.18 -4.94
CA SER A 165 -19.66 2.09 -4.27
C SER A 165 -20.74 2.60 -5.22
N ARG A 166 -21.67 3.40 -4.71
CA ARG A 166 -22.73 4.02 -5.52
C ARG A 166 -22.25 5.28 -6.24
N MET A 167 -21.16 5.19 -6.99
CA MET A 167 -20.68 6.28 -7.83
C MET A 167 -21.60 6.44 -9.04
N THR A 168 -22.26 7.60 -9.15
CA THR A 168 -23.24 7.91 -10.21
C THR A 168 -22.70 8.87 -11.26
N LEU A 169 -21.55 9.50 -11.02
CA LEU A 169 -20.88 10.35 -12.00
C LEU A 169 -20.31 9.49 -13.13
N ASP A 170 -20.48 9.94 -14.37
CA ASP A 170 -19.66 9.43 -15.47
C ASP A 170 -18.20 9.89 -15.32
N PHE A 171 -17.33 9.44 -16.23
CA PHE A 171 -15.91 9.73 -16.12
C PHE A 171 -15.59 11.24 -16.23
N ALA A 172 -16.26 11.97 -17.13
CA ALA A 172 -15.99 13.39 -17.33
C ALA A 172 -16.40 14.21 -16.11
N ALA A 173 -17.59 13.92 -15.54
CA ALA A 173 -18.05 14.57 -14.32
C ALA A 173 -17.19 14.18 -13.10
N PHE A 174 -16.73 12.93 -13.02
CA PHE A 174 -15.81 12.47 -11.97
C PHE A 174 -14.47 13.21 -12.03
N GLU A 175 -13.87 13.33 -13.21
CA GLU A 175 -12.60 14.03 -13.42
C GLU A 175 -12.72 15.50 -13.03
N ALA A 176 -13.77 16.19 -13.49
CA ALA A 176 -14.03 17.59 -13.13
C ALA A 176 -14.24 17.79 -11.62
N ALA A 177 -14.89 16.84 -10.94
CA ALA A 177 -15.16 16.93 -9.51
C ALA A 177 -13.94 16.60 -8.63
N ASN A 178 -12.87 16.01 -9.17
CA ASN A 178 -11.73 15.52 -8.40
C ASN A 178 -10.37 15.95 -8.99
N PRO A 179 -10.11 17.26 -9.17
CA PRO A 179 -8.92 17.75 -9.87
C PRO A 179 -7.60 17.43 -9.14
N SER A 180 -7.62 17.25 -7.82
CA SER A 180 -6.44 16.94 -7.00
C SER A 180 -6.18 15.45 -6.78
N ALA A 181 -7.11 14.56 -7.16
CA ALA A 181 -7.02 13.14 -6.82
C ALA A 181 -5.79 12.42 -7.38
N ALA A 182 -5.24 12.94 -8.49
CA ALA A 182 -4.03 12.44 -9.12
C ALA A 182 -2.81 13.36 -8.96
N ASN A 183 -2.85 14.35 -8.05
CA ASN A 183 -1.72 15.26 -7.78
C ASN A 183 -0.64 14.60 -6.93
N PHE A 184 -0.02 13.54 -7.44
CA PHE A 184 0.95 12.73 -6.70
C PHE A 184 2.24 13.47 -6.40
N ALA A 185 2.73 14.30 -7.33
CA ALA A 185 4.01 14.98 -7.18
C ALA A 185 4.06 15.87 -5.93
N SER A 186 2.98 16.62 -5.67
CA SER A 186 2.88 17.47 -4.47
C SER A 186 2.90 16.64 -3.19
N ILE A 187 2.20 15.51 -3.16
CA ILE A 187 2.17 14.61 -1.99
C ILE A 187 3.55 14.02 -1.72
N ILE A 188 4.23 13.54 -2.77
CA ILE A 188 5.59 12.99 -2.63
C ILE A 188 6.57 14.03 -2.11
N ALA A 189 6.52 15.26 -2.64
CA ALA A 189 7.37 16.36 -2.16
C ALA A 189 7.09 16.69 -0.69
N ALA A 190 5.82 16.72 -0.28
CA ALA A 190 5.44 16.94 1.12
C ALA A 190 5.91 15.80 2.03
N THR A 191 5.87 14.54 1.56
CA THR A 191 6.42 13.40 2.30
C THR A 191 7.92 13.52 2.45
N GLN A 192 8.66 13.82 1.37
CA GLN A 192 10.11 14.04 1.39
C GLN A 192 10.54 15.12 2.36
N ALA A 193 9.76 16.20 2.48
CA ALA A 193 10.06 17.28 3.41
C ALA A 193 9.79 16.91 4.89
N ARG A 194 9.01 15.86 5.14
CA ARG A 194 8.50 15.51 6.47
C ARG A 194 9.25 14.35 7.13
N VAL A 195 9.73 13.38 6.34
CA VAL A 195 10.53 12.26 6.85
C VAL A 195 12.02 12.50 6.64
N GLN A 196 12.86 11.87 7.46
CA GLN A 196 14.32 11.87 7.26
C GLN A 196 14.79 10.75 6.32
N SER A 197 13.99 9.70 6.21
CA SER A 197 14.23 8.51 5.41
C SER A 197 14.19 8.78 3.92
N THR A 198 14.81 7.87 3.16
CA THR A 198 14.78 7.97 1.70
C THR A 198 13.35 7.78 1.18
N VAL A 199 12.89 8.70 0.33
CA VAL A 199 11.62 8.55 -0.41
C VAL A 199 11.94 8.36 -1.88
N THR A 200 11.60 7.20 -2.43
CA THR A 200 11.83 6.87 -3.84
C THR A 200 10.50 6.64 -4.56
N THR A 201 10.49 6.89 -5.86
CA THR A 201 9.29 6.70 -6.68
C THR A 201 9.60 5.97 -7.96
N ALA A 202 8.59 5.30 -8.53
CA ALA A 202 8.68 4.78 -9.87
C ALA A 202 7.31 4.75 -10.57
N TRP A 203 7.28 5.11 -11.84
CA TRP A 203 6.07 5.13 -12.65
C TRP A 203 5.70 3.72 -13.13
N LEU A 204 4.43 3.33 -12.96
CA LEU A 204 3.88 2.03 -13.35
C LEU A 204 4.15 1.72 -14.83
N GLU A 205 4.08 2.72 -15.69
CA GLU A 205 4.34 2.63 -17.13
C GLU A 205 5.77 2.13 -17.42
N LYS A 206 6.72 2.46 -16.54
CA LYS A 206 8.11 1.99 -16.63
C LYS A 206 8.31 0.67 -15.91
N ILE A 207 7.85 0.56 -14.66
CA ILE A 207 8.14 -0.65 -13.86
C ILE A 207 7.32 -1.87 -14.28
N GLY A 208 6.19 -1.66 -14.95
CA GLY A 208 5.33 -2.71 -15.46
C GLY A 208 5.95 -3.55 -16.59
N THR A 209 7.03 -3.08 -17.21
CA THR A 209 7.77 -3.80 -18.28
C THR A 209 9.03 -4.50 -17.77
N LEU A 210 9.38 -4.31 -16.49
CA LEU A 210 10.55 -4.94 -15.87
C LEU A 210 10.35 -6.45 -15.68
N PRO A 211 11.42 -7.24 -15.47
CA PRO A 211 11.36 -8.70 -15.41
C PRO A 211 10.34 -9.28 -14.41
N PHE A 212 10.16 -8.63 -13.26
CA PHE A 212 9.16 -8.99 -12.25
C PHE A 212 8.04 -7.94 -12.14
N GLY A 213 7.85 -7.15 -13.19
CA GLY A 213 6.88 -6.06 -13.26
C GLY A 213 7.04 -5.09 -12.07
N PRO A 214 5.93 -4.64 -11.46
CA PRO A 214 5.94 -3.70 -10.34
C PRO A 214 6.65 -4.21 -9.07
N ALA A 215 6.97 -5.51 -8.97
CA ALA A 215 7.75 -6.03 -7.85
C ALA A 215 9.27 -5.81 -8.02
N THR A 216 9.75 -5.54 -9.25
CA THR A 216 11.19 -5.42 -9.52
C THR A 216 11.87 -4.36 -8.63
N PRO A 217 11.37 -3.12 -8.52
CA PRO A 217 11.99 -2.12 -7.65
C PRO A 217 12.01 -2.53 -6.17
N LEU A 218 11.02 -3.29 -5.70
CA LEU A 218 10.99 -3.79 -4.33
C LEU A 218 12.10 -4.80 -4.08
N LEU A 219 12.37 -5.69 -5.05
CA LEU A 219 13.49 -6.63 -4.96
C LEU A 219 14.84 -5.91 -5.00
N ASP A 220 14.93 -4.81 -5.76
CA ASP A 220 16.14 -3.97 -5.86
C ASP A 220 16.42 -3.27 -4.54
N LEU A 221 15.42 -2.59 -3.98
CA LEU A 221 15.50 -1.93 -2.67
C LEU A 221 15.85 -2.93 -1.57
N MET A 222 15.24 -4.13 -1.59
CA MET A 222 15.54 -5.20 -0.62
C MET A 222 16.85 -5.95 -0.92
N GLN A 223 17.60 -5.54 -1.94
CA GLN A 223 18.89 -6.12 -2.35
C GLN A 223 18.84 -7.65 -2.53
N VAL A 224 17.72 -8.16 -3.08
CA VAL A 224 17.55 -9.58 -3.34
C VAL A 224 18.57 -10.04 -4.38
N SER A 225 19.45 -10.97 -4.00
CA SER A 225 20.56 -11.43 -4.85
C SER A 225 20.09 -12.04 -6.18
N HIS A 226 20.94 -11.96 -7.21
CA HIS A 226 20.66 -12.56 -8.52
C HIS A 226 20.36 -14.07 -8.41
N SER A 227 21.14 -14.80 -7.60
CA SER A 227 20.94 -16.24 -7.35
C SER A 227 19.58 -16.57 -6.72
N ARG A 228 19.02 -15.65 -5.91
CA ARG A 228 17.68 -15.81 -5.34
C ARG A 228 16.61 -15.42 -6.34
N ARG A 229 16.82 -14.35 -7.13
CA ARG A 229 15.91 -13.93 -8.21
C ARG A 229 15.71 -14.99 -9.27
N ALA A 230 16.76 -15.76 -9.59
CA ALA A 230 16.68 -16.89 -10.52
C ALA A 230 15.72 -18.00 -10.06
N ARG A 231 15.31 -18.02 -8.78
CA ARG A 231 14.34 -18.98 -8.22
C ARG A 231 12.93 -18.42 -8.11
N LEU A 232 12.71 -17.17 -8.52
CA LEU A 232 11.40 -16.52 -8.44
C LEU A 232 10.61 -16.79 -9.71
N ASP A 233 9.34 -17.10 -9.54
CA ASP A 233 8.40 -17.29 -10.63
C ASP A 233 7.80 -15.93 -11.02
N PRO A 234 8.00 -15.47 -12.27
CA PRO A 234 7.36 -14.24 -12.74
C PRO A 234 5.84 -14.45 -12.80
N THR A 235 5.12 -13.75 -11.92
CA THR A 235 3.65 -13.78 -11.96
C THR A 235 3.14 -13.25 -13.28
N ARG A 236 2.28 -14.03 -13.95
CA ARG A 236 1.52 -13.58 -15.12
C ARG A 236 0.75 -12.29 -14.79
N ARG A 237 0.60 -11.38 -15.77
CA ARG A 237 -0.17 -10.14 -15.59
C ARG A 237 -1.60 -10.48 -15.13
N LEU A 238 -1.94 -10.13 -13.89
CA LEU A 238 -3.27 -10.37 -13.30
C LEU A 238 -4.29 -9.25 -13.58
N ASN A 239 -3.83 -8.08 -14.01
CA ASN A 239 -4.70 -6.91 -14.21
C ASN A 239 -5.10 -6.76 -15.68
N THR A 240 -6.04 -7.58 -16.12
CA THR A 240 -6.80 -7.31 -17.36
C THR A 240 -7.74 -6.14 -17.08
N ARG A 241 -7.69 -5.10 -17.92
CA ARG A 241 -8.63 -3.99 -17.86
C ARG A 241 -10.05 -4.56 -17.96
N ARG A 242 -10.96 -4.14 -17.07
CA ARG A 242 -12.37 -4.55 -17.15
C ARG A 242 -12.96 -4.08 -18.47
N ASP A 243 -13.81 -4.91 -19.04
CA ASP A 243 -14.60 -4.57 -20.21
C ASP A 243 -15.36 -3.24 -19.98
N PRO A 244 -15.24 -2.26 -20.88
CA PRO A 244 -16.02 -1.03 -20.84
C PRO A 244 -17.52 -1.28 -20.65
N GLU A 245 -18.10 -2.30 -21.29
CA GLU A 245 -19.54 -2.60 -21.21
C GLU A 245 -19.98 -2.94 -19.79
N VAL A 246 -19.16 -3.71 -19.07
CA VAL A 246 -19.41 -4.04 -17.65
C VAL A 246 -19.35 -2.79 -16.77
N THR A 247 -18.46 -1.85 -17.07
CA THR A 247 -18.36 -0.59 -16.30
C THR A 247 -19.59 0.29 -16.51
N GLU A 248 -20.09 0.40 -17.74
CA GLU A 248 -21.33 1.13 -18.04
C GLU A 248 -22.56 0.48 -17.40
N ALA A 249 -22.66 -0.86 -17.45
CA ALA A 249 -23.74 -1.58 -16.77
C ALA A 249 -23.72 -1.37 -15.23
N LEU A 250 -22.54 -1.36 -14.61
CA LEU A 250 -22.41 -1.02 -13.18
C LEU A 250 -22.83 0.41 -12.87
N LEU A 251 -22.53 1.37 -13.77
CA LEU A 251 -22.94 2.76 -13.62
C LEU A 251 -24.47 2.90 -13.72
N ALA A 252 -25.11 2.19 -14.66
CA ALA A 252 -26.56 2.15 -14.78
C ALA A 252 -27.21 1.60 -13.49
N LEU A 253 -26.65 0.52 -12.92
CA LEU A 253 -27.10 0.00 -11.62
C LEU A 253 -26.97 1.05 -10.51
N ASN A 254 -25.85 1.78 -10.43
CA ASN A 254 -25.67 2.83 -9.42
C ASN A 254 -26.70 3.95 -9.50
N ARG A 255 -27.16 4.27 -10.71
CA ARG A 255 -28.18 5.30 -10.99
C ARG A 255 -29.62 4.80 -10.83
N SER A 256 -29.81 3.51 -10.58
CA SER A 256 -31.14 2.93 -10.36
C SER A 256 -31.70 3.23 -8.97
N ASN A 257 -33.01 3.03 -8.82
CA ASN A 257 -33.73 3.16 -7.56
C ASN A 257 -33.68 1.90 -6.67
N LEU A 258 -32.79 0.94 -6.97
CA LEU A 258 -32.61 -0.23 -6.12
C LEU A 258 -32.17 0.20 -4.71
N ASP A 259 -32.63 -0.49 -3.68
CA ASP A 259 -32.04 -0.34 -2.36
C ASP A 259 -30.60 -0.90 -2.33
N ASP A 260 -29.88 -0.66 -1.24
CA ASP A 260 -28.46 -1.03 -1.16
C ASP A 260 -28.23 -2.55 -1.21
N ALA A 261 -29.16 -3.36 -0.69
CA ALA A 261 -29.06 -4.81 -0.70
C ALA A 261 -29.29 -5.37 -2.11
N ALA A 262 -30.34 -4.90 -2.79
CA ALA A 262 -30.66 -5.27 -4.16
C ALA A 262 -29.59 -4.78 -5.15
N LEU A 263 -29.09 -3.55 -4.96
CA LEU A 263 -27.98 -3.01 -5.75
C LEU A 263 -26.72 -3.88 -5.59
N ARG A 264 -26.37 -4.25 -4.36
CA ARG A 264 -25.22 -5.12 -4.09
C ARG A 264 -25.38 -6.47 -4.79
N ALA A 265 -26.53 -7.13 -4.65
CA ALA A 265 -26.81 -8.40 -5.31
C ALA A 265 -26.72 -8.30 -6.85
N ALA A 266 -27.26 -7.24 -7.44
CA ALA A 266 -27.19 -7.01 -8.88
C ALA A 266 -25.74 -6.81 -9.37
N LYS A 267 -24.93 -6.07 -8.61
CA LYS A 267 -23.50 -5.91 -8.92
C LYS A 267 -22.71 -7.20 -8.79
N ASP A 268 -22.94 -7.97 -7.74
CA ASP A 268 -22.24 -9.24 -7.52
C ASP A 268 -22.56 -10.23 -8.64
N LYS A 269 -23.84 -10.32 -9.07
CA LYS A 269 -24.25 -11.10 -10.25
C LYS A 269 -23.53 -10.65 -11.52
N LEU A 270 -23.47 -9.34 -11.79
CA LEU A 270 -22.78 -8.80 -12.97
C LEU A 270 -21.26 -9.06 -12.93
N LEU A 271 -20.67 -9.13 -11.73
CA LEU A 271 -19.24 -9.34 -11.51
C LEU A 271 -18.86 -10.83 -11.37
N GLY A 272 -19.83 -11.75 -11.38
CA GLY A 272 -19.61 -13.19 -11.20
C GLY A 272 -19.09 -13.55 -9.80
N ARG A 273 -19.65 -12.94 -8.75
CA ARG A 273 -19.29 -13.16 -7.34
C ARG A 273 -20.41 -13.82 -6.55
#